data_AF-A0A7K5Q738-F1
#
_entry.id   AF-A0A7K5Q738-F1
#
_cell.length_a   1.000
_cell.length_b   1.000
_cell.length_c   1.000
_cell.angle_alpha   90.00
_cell.angle_beta   90.00
_cell.angle_gamma   90.00
#
_symmetry.space_group_name_H-M   'P 1'
#
loop_
_entity.id
_entity.type
_entity.pdbx_description
1 polymer ?
#
loop_
_entity_poly.entity_id
_entity_poly.type
_entity_poly.pdbx_seq_one_letter_code
_entity_poly.pdbx_strand_id
1 'polypeptide(L)'
;RQPLSPCVAGERLCSTEEATAGSGTYTRHGFIFSSLAGCLERKSEDNELPVVSVVRDSESQLLPNVGAVVTCKVCSINSRFAKVHILYVGSTPLKSTFRGTIRREDIRATEKDKVEVYKSFRPSDIVLAKVVS
;
A
#
# COMPACT_ATOMS: atom_id res chain seq x y z
N ARG A 1 -4.36 12.61 -23.03
CA ARG A 1 -4.24 11.24 -22.49
C ARG A 1 -4.38 10.29 -23.67
N GLN A 2 -3.34 9.54 -24.04
CA GLN A 2 -3.49 8.47 -25.04
C GLN A 2 -4.58 7.49 -24.55
N PRO A 3 -5.37 6.90 -25.45
CA PRO A 3 -6.40 5.95 -25.06
C PRO A 3 -5.72 4.75 -24.39
N LEU A 4 -6.07 4.51 -23.13
CA LEU A 4 -5.66 3.31 -22.41
C LEU A 4 -6.29 2.11 -23.13
N SER A 5 -5.47 1.22 -23.69
CA SER A 5 -5.98 0.01 -24.33
C SER A 5 -6.40 -0.98 -23.23
N PRO A 6 -7.67 -1.38 -23.16
CA PRO A 6 -8.11 -2.39 -22.22
C PRO A 6 -7.53 -3.75 -22.63
N CYS A 7 -7.15 -4.55 -21.64
CA CYS A 7 -6.61 -5.89 -21.83
C CYS A 7 -7.34 -6.87 -20.92
N VAL A 8 -7.39 -8.14 -21.34
CA VAL A 8 -7.93 -9.25 -20.54
C VAL A 8 -6.82 -10.18 -20.03
N ALA A 9 -7.11 -10.95 -18.99
CA ALA A 9 -6.15 -11.93 -18.47
C ALA A 9 -5.88 -13.02 -19.54
N GLY A 10 -4.59 -13.28 -19.81
CA GLY A 10 -4.12 -14.21 -20.83
C GLY A 10 -3.89 -13.60 -22.22
N GLU A 11 -4.18 -12.31 -22.41
CA GLU A 11 -3.91 -11.60 -23.67
C GLU A 11 -2.42 -11.43 -23.91
N ARG A 12 -1.96 -11.68 -25.14
CA ARG A 12 -0.56 -11.50 -25.55
C ARG A 12 -0.32 -10.03 -25.89
N LEU A 13 0.62 -9.39 -25.19
CA LEU A 13 0.89 -7.95 -25.29
C LEU A 13 2.05 -7.64 -26.25
N CYS A 14 3.22 -8.25 -26.02
CA CYS A 14 4.45 -7.96 -26.78
C CYS A 14 5.49 -9.08 -26.61
N SER A 15 6.57 -9.02 -27.40
CA SER A 15 7.73 -9.91 -27.25
C SER A 15 8.62 -9.45 -26.08
N THR A 16 9.32 -10.38 -25.43
CA THR A 16 10.34 -10.05 -24.40
C THR A 16 11.54 -9.29 -24.96
N GLU A 17 11.71 -9.30 -26.28
CA GLU A 17 12.77 -8.54 -26.97
C GLU A 17 12.41 -7.07 -27.15
N GLU A 18 11.10 -6.76 -27.18
CA GLU A 18 10.59 -5.40 -27.43
C GLU A 18 10.30 -4.63 -26.14
N ALA A 19 10.08 -5.33 -25.04
CA ALA A 19 9.63 -4.75 -23.79
C ALA A 19 9.96 -5.66 -22.59
N THR A 20 9.97 -5.06 -21.40
CA THR A 20 10.15 -5.75 -20.13
C THR A 20 8.81 -5.90 -19.41
N ALA A 21 8.57 -7.09 -18.83
CA ALA A 21 7.35 -7.38 -18.08
C ALA A 21 7.31 -6.60 -16.74
N GLY A 22 6.29 -5.76 -16.56
CA GLY A 22 6.02 -5.01 -15.33
C GLY A 22 4.85 -5.58 -14.53
N SER A 23 4.31 -4.78 -13.60
CA SER A 23 3.18 -5.17 -12.75
C SER A 23 1.95 -5.58 -13.57
N GLY A 24 1.27 -6.66 -13.18
CA GLY A 24 0.09 -7.16 -13.89
C GLY A 24 0.38 -7.89 -15.21
N THR A 25 1.63 -8.24 -15.48
CA THR A 25 2.04 -9.04 -16.63
C THR A 25 2.89 -10.25 -16.22
N TYR A 26 3.04 -11.23 -17.09
CA TYR A 26 3.96 -12.35 -16.91
C TYR A 26 4.58 -12.76 -18.24
N THR A 27 5.76 -13.39 -18.18
CA THR A 27 6.48 -13.86 -19.36
C THR A 27 6.29 -15.35 -19.55
N ARG A 28 5.99 -15.78 -20.77
CA ARG A 28 5.91 -17.21 -21.13
C ARG A 28 6.36 -17.40 -22.59
N HIS A 29 7.30 -18.34 -22.80
CA HIS A 29 7.81 -18.70 -24.14
C HIS A 29 8.27 -17.48 -24.99
N GLY A 30 8.96 -16.50 -24.40
CA GLY A 30 9.46 -15.32 -25.12
C GLY A 30 8.40 -14.22 -25.40
N PHE A 31 7.19 -14.38 -24.87
CA PHE A 31 6.13 -13.38 -24.97
C PHE A 31 5.66 -12.91 -23.60
N ILE A 32 5.22 -11.65 -23.54
CA ILE A 32 4.60 -11.03 -22.38
C ILE A 32 3.09 -11.15 -22.52
N PHE A 33 2.46 -11.68 -21.48
CA PHE A 33 1.02 -11.85 -21.36
C PHE A 33 0.48 -11.02 -20.21
N SER A 34 -0.76 -10.56 -20.33
CA SER A 34 -1.46 -9.94 -19.22
C SER A 34 -1.87 -10.98 -18.17
N SER A 35 -1.59 -10.75 -16.89
CA SER A 35 -2.15 -11.55 -15.79
C SER A 35 -3.47 -10.99 -15.25
N LEU A 36 -3.84 -9.75 -15.63
CA LEU A 36 -5.00 -9.04 -15.09
C LEU A 36 -5.88 -8.48 -16.20
N ALA A 37 -7.20 -8.46 -15.97
CA ALA A 37 -8.07 -7.56 -16.73
C ALA A 37 -7.85 -6.11 -16.24
N GLY A 38 -7.53 -5.18 -17.13
CA GLY A 38 -7.17 -3.80 -16.80
C GLY A 38 -6.77 -2.96 -18.01
N CYS A 39 -6.10 -1.84 -17.78
CA CYS A 39 -5.56 -0.96 -18.81
C CYS A 39 -4.05 -1.17 -18.98
N LEU A 40 -3.58 -1.24 -20.22
CA LEU A 40 -2.17 -1.28 -20.54
C LEU A 40 -1.52 0.10 -20.32
N GLU A 41 -0.49 0.13 -19.48
CA GLU A 41 0.45 1.24 -19.37
C GLU A 41 1.82 0.80 -19.89
N ARG A 42 2.35 1.56 -20.86
CA ARG A 42 3.72 1.41 -21.34
C ARG A 42 4.53 2.61 -20.88
N LYS A 43 5.57 2.38 -20.08
CA LYS A 43 6.49 3.42 -19.63
C LYS A 43 7.84 3.21 -20.31
N SER A 44 8.23 4.16 -21.14
CA SER A 44 9.57 4.21 -21.74
C SER A 44 10.45 5.10 -20.87
N GLU A 45 11.48 4.52 -20.25
CA GLU A 45 12.59 5.28 -19.67
C GLU A 45 13.69 5.45 -20.73
N ASP A 46 14.36 6.60 -20.75
CA ASP A 46 15.35 6.94 -21.78
C ASP A 46 16.48 5.89 -21.81
N ASN A 47 16.72 5.33 -23.00
CA ASN A 47 17.71 4.28 -23.35
C ASN A 47 17.46 2.83 -22.89
N GLU A 48 16.34 2.49 -22.25
CA GLU A 48 16.00 1.09 -21.91
C GLU A 48 14.73 0.60 -22.62
N LEU A 49 14.55 -0.73 -22.66
CA LEU A 49 13.34 -1.36 -23.20
C LEU A 49 12.11 -0.88 -22.42
N PRO A 50 11.01 -0.51 -23.09
CA PRO A 50 9.80 -0.02 -22.43
C PRO A 50 9.24 -1.08 -21.47
N VAL A 51 8.87 -0.66 -20.27
CA VAL A 51 8.21 -1.52 -19.29
C VAL A 51 6.71 -1.52 -19.56
N VAL A 52 6.15 -2.73 -19.70
CA VAL A 52 4.72 -2.93 -19.96
C VAL A 52 4.06 -3.42 -18.68
N SER A 53 3.10 -2.65 -18.18
CA SER A 53 2.31 -2.99 -16.98
C SER A 53 0.82 -2.93 -17.28
N VAL A 54 0.03 -3.79 -16.64
CA VAL A 54 -1.43 -3.75 -16.71
C VAL A 54 -1.97 -3.34 -15.35
N VAL A 55 -2.64 -2.20 -15.32
CA VAL A 55 -3.14 -1.58 -14.09
C VAL A 55 -4.66 -1.59 -14.12
N ARG A 56 -5.29 -1.89 -12.99
CA ARG A 56 -6.73 -1.68 -12.79
C ARG A 56 -6.96 -0.27 -12.29
N ASP A 57 -8.09 0.34 -12.65
CA ASP A 57 -8.55 1.64 -12.12
C ASP A 57 -8.74 1.69 -10.59
N SER A 58 -8.47 0.59 -9.88
CA SER A 58 -8.17 0.66 -8.46
C SER A 58 -6.87 1.42 -8.27
N GLU A 59 -6.96 2.76 -8.14
CA GLU A 59 -5.79 3.61 -7.93
C GLU A 59 -4.88 3.01 -6.86
N SER A 60 -3.57 3.01 -7.17
CA SER A 60 -2.51 2.49 -6.33
C SER A 60 -2.75 2.84 -4.86
N GLN A 61 -3.06 1.84 -4.06
CA GLN A 61 -3.21 2.06 -2.62
C GLN A 61 -1.85 2.38 -2.04
N LEU A 62 -1.70 3.57 -1.47
CA LEU A 62 -0.49 3.93 -0.74
C LEU A 62 -0.28 2.97 0.42
N LEU A 63 0.91 2.39 0.48
CA LEU A 63 1.32 1.54 1.58
C LEU A 63 1.98 2.40 2.66
N PRO A 64 1.63 2.23 3.94
CA PRO A 64 2.29 2.93 5.03
C PRO A 64 3.73 2.42 5.18
N ASN A 65 4.71 3.26 4.87
CA ASN A 65 6.13 2.94 4.99
C ASN A 65 6.64 3.17 6.43
N VAL A 66 7.72 2.48 6.80
CA VAL A 66 8.42 2.71 8.07
C VAL A 66 8.82 4.18 8.19
N GLY A 67 8.53 4.78 9.33
CA GLY A 67 8.79 6.18 9.61
C GLY A 67 7.72 7.16 9.14
N ALA A 68 6.71 6.71 8.38
CA ALA A 68 5.59 7.55 7.98
C ALA A 68 4.72 7.93 9.18
N VAL A 69 4.23 9.18 9.19
CA VAL A 69 3.22 9.63 10.15
C VAL A 69 1.85 9.30 9.60
N VAL A 70 1.06 8.58 10.39
CA VAL A 70 -0.25 8.07 10.01
C VAL A 70 -1.31 8.55 10.99
N THR A 71 -2.50 8.86 10.47
CA THR A 71 -3.68 9.13 11.29
C THR A 71 -4.48 7.85 11.42
N CYS A 72 -4.73 7.42 12.64
CA CYS A 72 -5.41 6.16 12.91
C CYS A 72 -6.49 6.30 13.97
N LYS A 73 -7.52 5.45 13.87
CA LYS A 73 -8.63 5.36 14.82
C LYS A 73 -8.42 4.17 15.73
N VAL A 74 -8.51 4.38 17.04
CA VAL A 74 -8.47 3.32 18.04
C VAL A 74 -9.75 2.49 17.94
N CYS A 75 -9.61 1.19 17.67
CA CYS A 75 -10.75 0.28 17.55
C CYS A 75 -11.06 -0.41 18.87
N SER A 76 -10.02 -0.91 19.54
CA SER A 76 -10.15 -1.68 20.77
C SER A 76 -8.85 -1.57 21.56
N ILE A 77 -8.96 -1.59 22.88
CA ILE A 77 -7.83 -1.48 23.79
C ILE A 77 -7.69 -2.77 24.62
N ASN A 78 -6.45 -3.18 24.83
CA ASN A 78 -6.05 -4.23 25.74
C ASN A 78 -5.03 -3.63 26.73
N SER A 79 -4.78 -4.30 27.85
CA SER A 79 -3.77 -3.87 28.84
C SER A 79 -2.35 -3.79 28.26
N ARG A 80 -2.06 -4.59 27.23
CA ARG A 80 -0.73 -4.66 26.58
C ARG A 80 -0.60 -3.83 25.30
N PHE A 81 -1.70 -3.56 24.61
CA PHE A 81 -1.68 -2.86 23.31
C PHE A 81 -3.05 -2.28 22.96
N ALA A 82 -3.07 -1.30 22.05
CA ALA A 82 -4.27 -0.78 21.42
C ALA A 82 -4.31 -1.18 19.94
N LYS A 83 -5.43 -1.76 19.49
CA LYS A 83 -5.70 -2.02 18.08
C LYS A 83 -6.20 -0.75 17.42
N VAL A 84 -5.61 -0.39 16.29
CA VAL A 84 -5.97 0.81 15.53
C VAL A 84 -6.22 0.48 14.06
N HIS A 85 -7.05 1.29 13.41
CA HIS A 85 -7.22 1.28 11.96
C HIS A 85 -6.61 2.56 11.38
N ILE A 86 -5.68 2.41 10.45
CA ILE A 86 -5.04 3.52 9.75
C ILE A 86 -6.02 4.04 8.69
N LEU A 87 -6.26 5.35 8.74
CA LEU A 87 -7.18 6.06 7.85
C LEU A 87 -6.41 6.92 6.84
N TYR A 88 -5.32 7.56 7.28
CA TYR A 88 -4.50 8.45 6.44
C TYR A 88 -3.02 8.12 6.60
N VAL A 89 -2.27 8.25 5.50
CA VAL A 89 -0.80 8.30 5.51
C VAL A 89 -0.39 9.72 5.09
N GLY A 90 0.20 10.48 6.02
CA GLY A 90 0.42 11.91 5.83
C GLY A 90 -0.90 12.65 5.59
N SER A 91 -1.04 13.28 4.43
CA SER A 91 -2.24 13.99 4.00
C SER A 91 -3.16 13.17 3.09
N THR A 92 -2.77 11.96 2.68
CA THR A 92 -3.51 11.17 1.70
C THR A 92 -4.44 10.16 2.39
N PRO A 93 -5.76 10.19 2.13
CA PRO A 93 -6.69 9.19 2.64
C PRO A 93 -6.45 7.81 2.00
N LEU A 94 -6.58 6.75 2.79
CA LEU A 94 -6.51 5.38 2.30
C LEU A 94 -7.92 4.87 1.95
N LYS A 95 -8.06 4.21 0.80
CA LYS A 95 -9.32 3.60 0.36
C LYS A 95 -9.71 2.39 1.20
N SER A 96 -8.73 1.61 1.66
CA SER A 96 -8.96 0.52 2.62
C SER A 96 -8.14 0.74 3.89
N THR A 97 -8.75 0.38 5.03
CA THR A 97 -8.14 0.57 6.34
C THR A 97 -7.09 -0.50 6.59
N PHE A 98 -5.86 -0.09 6.89
CA PHE A 98 -4.86 -1.02 7.43
C PHE A 98 -5.03 -1.20 8.93
N ARG A 99 -4.80 -2.41 9.41
CA ARG A 99 -4.78 -2.69 10.85
C ARG A 99 -3.39 -2.39 11.40
N GLY A 100 -3.32 -1.60 12.45
CA GLY A 100 -2.12 -1.31 13.21
C GLY A 100 -2.30 -1.70 14.68
N THR A 101 -1.17 -1.77 15.39
CA THR A 101 -1.17 -2.01 16.84
C THR A 101 -0.19 -1.07 17.50
N ILE A 102 -0.63 -0.35 18.53
CA ILE A 102 0.22 0.48 19.39
C ILE A 102 0.53 -0.33 20.64
N ARG A 103 1.80 -0.68 20.85
CA ARG A 103 2.24 -1.45 22.03
C ARG A 103 2.41 -0.54 23.24
N ARG A 104 2.32 -1.09 24.45
CA ARG A 104 2.44 -0.34 25.70
C ARG A 104 3.77 0.44 25.77
N GLU A 105 4.86 -0.18 25.36
CA GLU A 105 6.22 0.37 25.36
C GLU A 105 6.43 1.52 24.37
N ASP A 106 5.51 1.72 23.43
CA ASP A 106 5.60 2.73 22.36
C ASP A 106 4.69 3.95 22.61
N ILE A 107 3.94 3.96 23.72
CA ILE A 107 2.98 5.03 24.03
C ILE A 107 3.70 6.32 24.48
N ARG A 108 4.77 6.19 25.26
CA ARG A 108 5.55 7.34 25.79
C ARG A 108 7.04 7.13 25.58
N ALA A 109 7.77 8.22 25.38
CA ALA A 109 9.23 8.19 25.29
C ALA A 109 9.90 7.88 26.64
N THR A 110 9.35 8.42 27.72
CA THR A 110 9.84 8.27 29.10
C THR A 110 8.86 7.49 29.98
N GLU A 111 9.35 6.93 31.09
CA GLU A 111 8.55 6.18 32.08
C GLU A 111 7.68 5.06 31.49
N LYS A 112 8.19 4.34 30.48
CA LYS A 112 7.46 3.29 29.74
C LYS A 112 6.81 2.23 30.65
N ASP A 113 7.43 1.90 31.77
CA ASP A 113 6.96 0.87 32.69
C ASP A 113 5.70 1.26 33.47
N LYS A 114 5.50 2.57 33.71
CA LYS A 114 4.34 3.10 34.44
C LYS A 114 3.14 3.38 33.54
N VAL A 115 3.28 3.16 32.23
CA VAL A 115 2.20 3.47 31.28
C VAL A 115 1.09 2.43 31.36
N GLU A 116 -0.13 2.93 31.54
CA GLU A 116 -1.36 2.17 31.39
C GLU A 116 -2.07 2.57 30.10
N VAL A 117 -2.32 1.60 29.22
CA VAL A 117 -3.01 1.81 27.95
C VAL A 117 -4.40 2.42 28.16
N TYR A 118 -5.12 1.92 29.18
CA TYR A 118 -6.47 2.40 29.51
C TYR A 118 -6.50 3.86 29.99
N LYS A 119 -5.40 4.43 30.47
CA LYS A 119 -5.34 5.86 30.81
C LYS A 119 -4.91 6.74 29.63
N SER A 120 -4.39 6.12 28.57
CA SER A 120 -3.81 6.82 27.42
C SER A 120 -4.75 6.85 26.20
N PHE A 121 -5.56 5.81 26.00
CA PHE A 121 -6.46 5.70 24.86
C PHE A 121 -7.86 5.22 25.25
N ARG A 122 -8.85 5.65 24.48
CA ARG A 122 -10.23 5.16 24.51
C ARG A 122 -10.63 4.64 23.12
N PRO A 123 -11.54 3.64 23.05
CA PRO A 123 -12.10 3.21 21.77
C PRO A 123 -12.76 4.40 21.04
N SER A 124 -12.55 4.46 19.73
CA SER A 124 -12.94 5.54 18.82
C SER A 124 -12.10 6.83 18.85
N ASP A 125 -11.05 6.91 19.67
CA ASP A 125 -10.11 8.03 19.60
C ASP A 125 -9.38 8.09 18.26
N ILE A 126 -9.08 9.30 17.79
CA ILE A 126 -8.23 9.54 16.63
C ILE A 126 -6.85 9.96 17.11
N VAL A 127 -5.82 9.21 16.72
CA VAL A 127 -4.45 9.41 17.17
C VAL A 127 -3.49 9.49 15.97
N LEU A 128 -2.50 10.36 16.10
CA LEU A 128 -1.35 10.41 15.20
C LEU A 128 -0.27 9.47 15.72
N ALA A 129 0.24 8.61 14.84
CA ALA A 129 1.29 7.66 15.16
C ALA A 129 2.36 7.64 14.08
N LYS A 130 3.56 7.19 14.43
CA LYS A 130 4.64 6.92 13.48
C LYS A 130 4.77 5.42 13.29
N VAL A 131 4.82 4.96 12.04
CA VAL A 131 5.00 3.54 11.72
C VAL A 131 6.42 3.11 12.10
N VAL A 132 6.55 2.05 12.90
CA VAL A 132 7.85 1.51 13.33
C VAL A 132 8.20 0.25 12.56
N SER A 133 7.21 -0.62 12.31
CA SER A 133 7.35 -1.90 11.61
C SER A 133 6.06 -2.29 10.91
#